data_AF-A0A1G0WCT2-F1
#
_entry.id   AF-A0A1G0WCT2-F1
#
_cell.length_a   1.000
_cell.length_b   1.000
_cell.length_c   1.000
_cell.angle_alpha   90.00
_cell.angle_beta   90.00
_cell.angle_gamma   90.00
#
_symmetry.space_group_name_H-M   'P 1'
#
loop_
_entity.id
_entity.type
_entity.pdbx_description
1 polymer ?
#
loop_
_entity_poly.entity_id
_entity_poly.type
_entity_poly.pdbx_seq_one_letter_code
_entity_poly.pdbx_strand_id
1 'polypeptide(L)'
;MKLYVEKLKACRKKKKTTSEELAVKMGITRSTLSLWENSKIVPSEFKIRMLAKILDVPINEISDLPPEKHLSETNLEPLRSSIKSLLEENKNESLNETHKLCSKIMFMHKELSDAKLIIKAMVSSLPLPLYIKGPNLRYLAANEAFLKNLSLNKNYDVIEKTDSDFFPVNEAKINEEMDKDVLSSGKSIMNKECFIPCSRKTKQGIISKIPILDSEGKTEGILCYYIDITERKLAEKLREKQQIELERQNKEIKTANAEVTAARSKYFDLFNLSPVGYLIIDEANLILEANLLASGLLSYPRDLLINKPLPRFLLQEYKEIYLLASKQLLENGVHHESKIKLLKKDGTSFLINMSLTSMQRNNEKKLILVTLF
;
A
#
# COMPACT_ATOMS: atom_id res chain seq x y z
N MET A 1 -0.98 -12.53 58.54
CA MET A 1 -1.89 -13.40 57.77
C MET A 1 -1.07 -14.45 57.07
N LYS A 2 -1.12 -15.65 57.60
CA LYS A 2 -0.36 -16.82 57.16
C LYS A 2 -1.34 -17.94 56.87
N LEU A 3 -1.16 -18.59 55.72
CA LEU A 3 -1.85 -19.82 55.37
C LEU A 3 -0.93 -21.01 55.73
N TYR A 4 -1.44 -21.96 56.51
CA TYR A 4 -0.72 -23.18 56.85
C TYR A 4 -0.85 -24.19 55.71
N VAL A 5 -0.01 -24.04 54.69
CA VAL A 5 -0.06 -24.80 53.44
C VAL A 5 -0.06 -26.33 53.65
N GLU A 6 0.78 -26.84 54.55
CA GLU A 6 0.83 -28.28 54.84
C GLU A 6 -0.44 -28.78 55.56
N LYS A 7 -1.04 -27.94 56.42
CA LYS A 7 -2.33 -28.26 57.05
C LYS A 7 -3.48 -28.20 56.04
N LEU A 8 -3.48 -27.23 55.13
CA LEU A 8 -4.46 -27.15 54.04
C LEU A 8 -4.44 -28.40 53.15
N LYS A 9 -3.25 -28.87 52.75
CA LYS A 9 -3.08 -30.12 52.00
C LYS A 9 -3.58 -31.34 52.79
N ALA A 10 -3.30 -31.39 54.09
CA ALA A 10 -3.75 -32.47 54.96
C ALA A 10 -5.29 -32.49 55.10
N CYS A 11 -5.93 -31.33 55.32
CA CYS A 11 -7.39 -31.20 55.38
C CYS A 11 -8.05 -31.61 54.06
N ARG A 12 -7.46 -31.20 52.93
CA ARG A 12 -7.94 -31.60 51.60
C ARG A 12 -7.85 -33.11 51.37
N LYS A 13 -6.72 -33.74 51.72
CA LYS A 13 -6.56 -35.20 51.65
C LYS A 13 -7.54 -35.94 52.55
N LYS A 14 -7.77 -35.43 53.77
CA LYS A 14 -8.73 -36.00 54.74
C LYS A 14 -10.17 -35.96 54.23
N LYS A 15 -10.57 -34.88 53.55
CA LYS A 15 -11.90 -34.73 52.92
C LYS A 15 -11.99 -35.38 51.53
N LYS A 16 -10.95 -36.08 51.06
CA LYS A 16 -10.86 -36.76 49.75
C LYS A 16 -11.13 -35.85 48.54
N THR A 17 -10.92 -34.55 48.67
CA THR A 17 -11.17 -33.58 47.58
C THR A 17 -9.93 -33.44 46.69
N THR A 18 -10.08 -33.55 45.37
CA THR A 18 -8.95 -33.29 44.45
C THR A 18 -8.61 -31.80 44.40
N SER A 19 -7.38 -31.44 43.99
CA SER A 19 -7.02 -30.02 43.79
C SER A 19 -7.87 -29.37 42.68
N GLU A 20 -8.35 -30.17 41.72
CA GLU A 20 -9.25 -29.72 40.65
C GLU A 20 -10.63 -29.37 41.21
N GLU A 21 -11.25 -30.28 41.98
CA GLU A 21 -12.57 -30.07 42.59
C GLU A 21 -12.58 -28.92 43.58
N LEU A 22 -11.53 -28.77 44.39
CA LEU A 22 -11.43 -27.66 45.34
C LEU A 22 -11.31 -26.32 44.61
N ALA A 23 -10.55 -26.28 43.50
CA ALA A 23 -10.43 -25.07 42.68
C ALA A 23 -11.79 -24.68 42.06
N VAL A 24 -12.55 -25.66 41.56
CA VAL A 24 -13.91 -25.45 41.02
C VAL A 24 -14.86 -24.91 42.10
N LYS A 25 -14.89 -25.53 43.30
CA LYS A 25 -15.73 -25.06 44.43
C LYS A 25 -15.34 -23.66 44.91
N MET A 26 -14.06 -23.29 44.76
CA MET A 26 -13.52 -21.97 45.08
C MET A 26 -13.73 -20.94 43.97
N GLY A 27 -14.22 -21.33 42.79
CA GLY A 27 -14.33 -20.45 41.62
C GLY A 27 -12.98 -19.92 41.11
N ILE A 28 -11.90 -20.71 41.26
CA ILE A 28 -10.54 -20.37 40.82
C ILE A 28 -9.98 -21.45 39.90
N THR A 29 -8.88 -21.14 39.20
CA THR A 29 -8.18 -22.14 38.39
C THR A 29 -7.32 -23.07 39.25
N ARG A 30 -7.10 -24.30 38.76
CA ARG A 30 -6.20 -25.27 39.39
C ARG A 30 -4.77 -24.73 39.54
N SER A 31 -4.31 -23.90 38.60
CA SER A 31 -3.00 -23.24 38.68
C SER A 31 -2.92 -22.26 39.85
N THR A 32 -3.97 -21.48 40.12
CA THR A 32 -4.03 -20.58 41.28
C THR A 32 -3.98 -21.36 42.60
N LEU A 33 -4.74 -22.46 42.73
CA LEU A 33 -4.69 -23.29 43.94
C LEU A 33 -3.31 -23.93 44.14
N SER A 34 -2.66 -24.37 43.05
CA SER A 34 -1.28 -24.91 43.10
C SER A 34 -0.26 -23.88 43.56
N LEU A 35 -0.41 -22.60 43.20
CA LEU A 35 0.46 -21.52 43.68
C LEU A 35 0.32 -21.31 45.19
N TRP A 36 -0.89 -21.47 45.74
CA TRP A 36 -1.12 -21.42 47.19
C TRP A 36 -0.56 -22.64 47.90
N GLU A 37 -0.79 -23.85 47.35
CA GLU A 37 -0.27 -25.11 47.89
C GLU A 37 1.27 -25.20 47.84
N ASN A 38 1.94 -24.34 47.08
CA ASN A 38 3.40 -24.27 47.01
C ASN A 38 3.99 -23.01 47.66
N SER A 39 3.20 -22.29 48.47
CA SER A 39 3.61 -21.07 49.17
C SER A 39 4.14 -19.95 48.24
N LYS A 40 3.80 -19.98 46.95
CA LYS A 40 4.24 -18.96 45.98
C LYS A 40 3.38 -17.69 46.05
N ILE A 41 2.11 -17.83 46.43
CA ILE A 41 1.15 -16.74 46.60
C ILE A 41 0.30 -17.01 47.83
N VAL A 42 0.05 -15.97 48.65
CA VAL A 42 -0.87 -16.05 49.79
C VAL A 42 -2.26 -15.56 49.36
N PRO A 43 -3.33 -16.35 49.55
CA PRO A 43 -4.70 -15.92 49.25
C PRO A 43 -5.18 -14.80 50.19
N SER A 44 -6.20 -14.04 49.76
CA SER A 44 -6.83 -13.03 50.63
C SER A 44 -7.60 -13.66 51.80
N GLU A 45 -7.81 -12.89 52.87
CA GLU A 45 -8.56 -13.32 54.06
C GLU A 45 -9.92 -13.93 53.70
N PHE A 46 -10.68 -13.28 52.82
CA PHE A 46 -11.97 -13.79 52.34
C PHE A 46 -11.85 -15.20 51.75
N LYS A 47 -10.82 -15.45 50.93
CA LYS A 47 -10.59 -16.77 50.32
C LYS A 47 -10.14 -17.80 51.35
N ILE A 48 -9.43 -17.39 52.39
CA ILE A 48 -9.07 -18.28 53.52
C ILE A 48 -10.31 -18.65 54.33
N ARG A 49 -11.21 -17.70 54.62
CA ARG A 49 -12.50 -17.96 55.29
C ARG A 49 -13.38 -18.88 54.46
N MET A 50 -13.42 -18.68 53.15
CA MET A 50 -14.15 -19.53 52.21
C MET A 50 -13.56 -20.95 52.13
N LEU A 51 -12.23 -21.10 52.14
CA LEU A 51 -11.55 -22.39 52.24
C LEU A 51 -11.95 -23.13 53.52
N ALA A 52 -11.97 -22.45 54.67
CA ALA A 52 -12.39 -23.02 55.94
C ALA A 52 -13.83 -23.54 55.89
N LYS A 53 -14.75 -22.77 55.30
CA LYS A 53 -16.16 -23.16 55.12
C LYS A 53 -16.33 -24.33 54.14
N ILE A 54 -15.62 -24.34 53.01
CA ILE A 54 -15.73 -25.40 51.99
C ILE A 54 -15.10 -26.71 52.47
N LEU A 55 -13.98 -26.62 53.18
CA LEU A 55 -13.33 -27.77 53.79
C LEU A 55 -14.01 -28.19 55.10
N ASP A 56 -14.94 -27.38 55.60
CA ASP A 56 -15.67 -27.61 56.84
C ASP A 56 -14.70 -27.87 58.01
N VAL A 57 -13.79 -26.89 58.19
CA VAL A 57 -12.77 -26.88 59.25
C VAL A 57 -12.75 -25.51 59.94
N PRO A 58 -12.42 -25.46 61.24
CA PRO A 58 -12.16 -24.21 61.93
C PRO A 58 -11.08 -23.39 61.22
N ILE A 59 -11.27 -22.07 61.10
CA ILE A 59 -10.34 -21.20 60.36
C ILE A 59 -8.90 -21.22 60.92
N ASN A 60 -8.77 -21.42 62.23
CA ASN A 60 -7.50 -21.51 62.94
C ASN A 60 -6.70 -22.80 62.62
N GLU A 61 -7.33 -23.80 62.00
CA GLU A 61 -6.61 -25.00 61.54
C GLU A 61 -5.80 -24.72 60.27
N ILE A 62 -6.27 -23.82 59.41
CA ILE A 62 -5.64 -23.53 58.11
C ILE A 62 -4.97 -22.15 58.06
N SER A 63 -5.18 -21.28 59.05
CA SER A 63 -4.60 -19.93 59.09
C SER A 63 -4.46 -19.37 60.51
N ASP A 64 -3.73 -18.26 60.66
CA ASP A 64 -3.59 -17.48 61.89
C ASP A 64 -4.76 -16.50 62.14
N LEU A 65 -5.82 -16.56 61.34
CA LEU A 65 -6.98 -15.68 61.44
C LEU A 65 -7.90 -16.03 62.62
N PRO A 66 -8.49 -15.02 63.30
CA PRO A 66 -9.41 -15.27 64.41
C PRO A 66 -10.76 -15.85 63.91
N PRO A 67 -11.39 -16.77 64.69
CA PRO A 67 -12.75 -17.24 64.44
C PRO A 67 -13.75 -16.07 64.51
N GLU A 68 -14.81 -16.14 63.71
CA GLU A 68 -15.86 -15.11 63.70
C GLU A 68 -16.55 -15.05 65.09
N LYS A 69 -16.74 -13.84 65.63
CA LYS A 69 -17.46 -13.64 66.90
C LYS A 69 -18.95 -13.94 66.67
N HIS A 70 -19.46 -15.05 67.21
CA HIS A 70 -20.89 -15.32 67.28
C HIS A 70 -21.53 -14.38 68.33
N LEU A 71 -22.53 -13.60 67.93
CA LEU A 71 -23.48 -13.00 68.87
C LEU A 71 -24.35 -14.14 69.46
N SER A 72 -24.48 -14.17 70.78
CA SER A 72 -25.15 -15.24 71.55
C SER A 72 -26.67 -15.28 71.30
N GLU A 73 -27.19 -16.49 71.07
CA GLU A 73 -28.52 -16.83 70.55
C GLU A 73 -29.73 -16.65 71.49
N THR A 74 -29.59 -16.11 72.71
CA THR A 74 -30.59 -16.37 73.75
C THR A 74 -31.83 -15.44 73.79
N ASN A 75 -32.03 -14.51 72.85
CA ASN A 75 -33.17 -13.57 72.87
C ASN A 75 -34.01 -13.50 71.57
N LEU A 76 -33.94 -14.49 70.67
CA LEU A 76 -34.51 -14.38 69.30
C LEU A 76 -35.79 -15.19 69.02
N GLU A 77 -36.33 -15.97 69.96
CA GLU A 77 -37.50 -16.83 69.69
C GLU A 77 -38.80 -16.06 69.32
N PRO A 78 -39.14 -14.92 69.97
CA PRO A 78 -40.31 -14.12 69.55
C PRO A 78 -40.11 -13.42 68.18
N LEU A 79 -38.85 -13.14 67.82
CA LEU A 79 -38.50 -12.52 66.54
C LEU A 79 -38.48 -13.56 65.41
N ARG A 80 -38.05 -14.79 65.70
CA ARG A 80 -38.08 -15.93 64.76
C ARG A 80 -39.50 -16.31 64.35
N SER A 81 -40.44 -16.37 65.29
CA SER A 81 -41.83 -16.68 64.98
C SER A 81 -42.49 -15.61 64.11
N SER A 82 -42.24 -14.33 64.42
CA SER A 82 -42.73 -13.19 63.64
C SER A 82 -42.13 -13.14 62.23
N ILE A 83 -40.84 -13.43 62.08
CA ILE A 83 -40.17 -13.52 60.77
C ILE A 83 -40.70 -14.71 59.95
N LYS A 84 -41.02 -15.85 60.59
CA LYS A 84 -41.53 -17.04 59.89
C LYS A 84 -42.94 -16.81 59.33
N SER A 85 -43.79 -16.10 60.08
CA SER A 85 -45.11 -15.65 59.64
C SER A 85 -45.01 -14.71 58.43
N LEU A 86 -44.14 -13.68 58.51
CA LEU A 86 -43.93 -12.73 57.42
C LEU A 86 -43.28 -13.36 56.18
N LEU A 87 -42.46 -14.41 56.36
CA LEU A 87 -41.88 -15.19 55.26
C LEU A 87 -42.88 -16.13 54.60
N GLU A 88 -43.89 -16.63 55.31
CA GLU A 88 -44.94 -17.48 54.72
C GLU A 88 -45.96 -16.66 53.94
N GLU A 89 -46.29 -15.44 54.39
CA GLU A 89 -47.15 -14.51 53.65
C GLU A 89 -46.47 -13.87 52.42
N ASN A 90 -45.14 -13.64 52.43
CA ASN A 90 -44.40 -13.02 51.32
C ASN A 90 -43.69 -13.98 50.34
N LYS A 91 -43.81 -15.31 50.51
CA LYS A 91 -43.00 -16.30 49.77
C LYS A 91 -43.28 -16.37 48.26
N ASN A 92 -44.46 -15.95 47.79
CA ASN A 92 -44.84 -16.11 46.38
C ASN A 92 -44.55 -14.88 45.51
N GLU A 93 -44.59 -13.66 46.04
CA GLU A 93 -44.22 -12.44 45.29
C GLU A 93 -42.71 -12.22 45.24
N SER A 94 -42.00 -12.38 46.37
CA SER A 94 -40.54 -12.15 46.42
C SER A 94 -39.73 -13.21 45.65
N LEU A 95 -40.18 -14.47 45.58
CA LEU A 95 -39.54 -15.51 44.78
C LEU A 95 -39.72 -15.27 43.27
N ASN A 96 -40.88 -14.75 42.85
CA ASN A 96 -41.13 -14.37 41.47
C ASN A 96 -40.32 -13.12 41.06
N GLU A 97 -40.20 -12.12 41.94
CA GLU A 97 -39.38 -10.94 41.68
C GLU A 97 -37.88 -11.26 41.61
N THR A 98 -37.38 -12.10 42.52
CA THR A 98 -35.98 -12.56 42.48
C THR A 98 -35.69 -13.42 41.26
N HIS A 99 -36.59 -14.33 40.87
CA HIS A 99 -36.47 -15.09 39.63
C HIS A 99 -36.46 -14.18 38.40
N LYS A 100 -37.36 -13.19 38.35
CA LYS A 100 -37.44 -12.18 37.26
C LYS A 100 -36.17 -11.33 37.17
N LEU A 101 -35.59 -10.93 38.30
CA LEU A 101 -34.32 -10.20 38.34
C LEU A 101 -33.14 -11.07 37.88
N CYS A 102 -33.07 -12.33 38.33
CA CYS A 102 -32.07 -13.29 37.87
C CYS A 102 -32.17 -13.53 36.36
N SER A 103 -33.36 -13.74 35.81
CA SER A 103 -33.56 -13.88 34.36
C SER A 103 -33.10 -12.64 33.60
N LYS A 104 -33.38 -11.43 34.11
CA LYS A 104 -32.92 -10.17 33.50
C LYS A 104 -31.40 -10.04 33.53
N ILE A 105 -30.75 -10.40 34.63
CA ILE A 105 -29.28 -10.40 34.75
C ILE A 105 -28.66 -11.42 33.79
N MET A 106 -29.20 -12.64 33.71
CA MET A 106 -28.72 -13.66 32.78
C MET A 106 -28.87 -13.23 31.32
N PHE A 107 -29.98 -12.56 30.99
CA PHE A 107 -30.21 -12.00 29.66
C PHE A 107 -29.21 -10.89 29.33
N MET A 108 -29.04 -9.89 30.20
CA MET A 108 -28.05 -8.82 30.01
C MET A 108 -26.61 -9.35 29.92
N HIS A 109 -26.27 -10.36 30.73
CA HIS A 109 -24.96 -11.02 30.67
C HIS A 109 -24.75 -11.72 29.32
N LYS A 110 -25.80 -12.37 28.79
CA LYS A 110 -25.75 -13.00 27.47
C LYS A 110 -25.58 -11.96 26.37
N GLU A 111 -26.37 -10.88 26.35
CA GLU A 111 -26.24 -9.80 25.37
C GLU A 111 -24.84 -9.17 25.40
N LEU A 112 -24.30 -8.92 26.59
CA LEU A 112 -22.95 -8.41 26.76
C LEU A 112 -21.88 -9.38 26.23
N SER A 113 -22.06 -10.68 26.49
CA SER A 113 -21.17 -11.73 26.00
C SER A 113 -21.19 -11.83 24.47
N ASP A 114 -22.38 -11.79 23.87
CA ASP A 114 -22.57 -11.85 22.41
C ASP A 114 -21.97 -10.61 21.73
N ALA A 115 -22.24 -9.42 22.27
CA ALA A 115 -21.65 -8.17 21.79
C ALA A 115 -20.11 -8.18 21.88
N LYS A 116 -19.56 -8.66 23.01
CA LYS A 116 -18.11 -8.81 23.20
C LYS A 116 -17.49 -9.76 22.19
N LEU A 117 -18.17 -10.86 21.86
CA LEU A 117 -17.69 -11.82 20.87
C LEU A 117 -17.64 -11.21 19.46
N ILE A 118 -18.71 -10.51 19.06
CA ILE A 118 -18.80 -9.84 17.75
C ILE A 118 -17.71 -8.78 17.61
N ILE A 119 -17.58 -7.88 18.60
CA ILE A 119 -16.56 -6.81 18.59
C ILE A 119 -15.16 -7.41 18.50
N LYS A 120 -14.88 -8.46 19.28
CA LYS A 120 -13.58 -9.15 19.23
C LYS A 120 -13.31 -9.73 17.85
N ALA A 121 -14.28 -10.40 17.23
CA ALA A 121 -14.14 -10.95 15.88
C ALA A 121 -13.86 -9.85 14.84
N MET A 122 -14.62 -8.75 14.89
CA MET A 122 -14.43 -7.60 14.01
C MET A 122 -13.01 -7.03 14.15
N VAL A 123 -12.61 -6.66 15.37
CA VAL A 123 -11.30 -6.04 15.65
C VAL A 123 -10.14 -6.96 15.29
N SER A 124 -10.25 -8.27 15.58
CA SER A 124 -9.23 -9.26 15.23
C SER A 124 -9.12 -9.51 13.73
N SER A 125 -10.21 -9.36 12.98
CA SER A 125 -10.20 -9.55 11.51
C SER A 125 -9.57 -8.37 10.76
N LEU A 126 -9.46 -7.19 11.39
CA LEU A 126 -8.91 -6.01 10.74
C LEU A 126 -7.40 -6.18 10.50
N PRO A 127 -6.91 -6.06 9.25
CA PRO A 127 -5.48 -6.14 8.94
C PRO A 127 -4.72 -4.85 9.28
N LEU A 128 -5.33 -3.95 10.06
CA LEU A 128 -4.80 -2.64 10.42
C LEU A 128 -4.37 -2.65 11.88
N PRO A 129 -3.13 -2.23 12.22
CA PRO A 129 -2.74 -2.00 13.61
C PRO A 129 -3.72 -1.06 14.31
N LEU A 130 -4.47 -1.59 15.28
CA LEU A 130 -5.51 -0.89 16.03
C LEU A 130 -5.26 -1.09 17.53
N TYR A 131 -5.38 -0.03 18.30
CA TYR A 131 -5.28 -0.08 19.75
C TYR A 131 -6.11 1.02 20.41
N ILE A 132 -6.42 0.81 21.68
CA ILE A 132 -7.12 1.77 22.53
C ILE A 132 -6.22 2.10 23.72
N LYS A 133 -6.15 3.38 24.06
CA LYS A 133 -5.54 3.87 25.30
C LYS A 133 -6.57 4.51 26.21
N GLY A 134 -6.36 4.36 27.52
CA GLY A 134 -7.13 5.06 28.54
C GLY A 134 -6.66 6.51 28.73
N PRO A 135 -7.27 7.24 29.67
CA PRO A 135 -6.98 8.66 29.89
C PRO A 135 -5.58 8.89 30.51
N ASN A 136 -4.99 7.84 31.09
CA ASN A 136 -3.62 7.81 31.60
C ASN A 136 -2.58 7.41 30.53
N LEU A 137 -2.99 7.35 29.25
CA LEU A 137 -2.16 6.96 28.10
C LEU A 137 -1.60 5.54 28.16
N ARG A 138 -2.22 4.68 28.96
CA ARG A 138 -1.91 3.25 29.00
C ARG A 138 -2.80 2.47 28.05
N TYR A 139 -2.25 1.44 27.43
CA TYR A 139 -3.00 0.57 26.52
C TYR A 139 -4.08 -0.21 27.28
N LEU A 140 -5.32 -0.17 26.76
CA LEU A 140 -6.48 -0.92 27.25
C LEU A 140 -6.88 -2.07 26.31
N ALA A 141 -6.56 -1.95 25.03
CA ALA A 141 -6.77 -3.00 24.04
C ALA A 141 -5.82 -2.81 22.85
N ALA A 142 -5.47 -3.91 22.19
CA ALA A 142 -4.77 -3.90 20.91
C ALA A 142 -5.20 -5.12 20.09
N ASN A 143 -5.25 -4.98 18.77
CA ASN A 143 -5.51 -6.10 17.89
C ASN A 143 -4.22 -6.84 17.49
N GLU A 144 -4.38 -8.00 16.86
CA GLU A 144 -3.24 -8.84 16.46
C GLU A 144 -2.34 -8.14 15.42
N ALA A 145 -2.92 -7.32 14.54
CA ALA A 145 -2.17 -6.54 13.57
C ALA A 145 -1.21 -5.55 14.23
N PHE A 146 -1.59 -4.94 15.37
CA PHE A 146 -0.72 -4.07 16.15
C PHE A 146 0.45 -4.84 16.77
N LEU A 147 0.19 -6.00 17.38
CA LEU A 147 1.23 -6.86 17.93
C LEU A 147 2.23 -7.31 16.87
N LYS A 148 1.73 -7.71 15.69
CA LYS A 148 2.55 -8.09 14.54
C LYS A 148 3.41 -6.93 14.05
N ASN A 149 2.88 -5.71 14.03
CA ASN A 149 3.66 -4.53 13.66
C ASN A 149 4.84 -4.29 14.61
N LEU A 150 4.66 -4.58 15.90
CA LEU A 150 5.73 -4.51 16.91
C LEU A 150 6.61 -5.76 16.97
N SER A 151 6.38 -6.75 16.10
CA SER A 151 7.06 -8.05 16.13
C SER A 151 6.88 -8.78 17.48
N LEU A 152 5.75 -8.56 18.15
CA LEU A 152 5.39 -9.20 19.43
C LEU A 152 4.55 -10.46 19.20
N ASN A 153 4.62 -11.39 20.15
CA ASN A 153 3.76 -12.57 20.15
C ASN A 153 2.29 -12.18 20.39
N LYS A 154 1.34 -12.87 19.75
CA LYS A 154 -0.11 -12.66 19.95
C LYS A 154 -0.59 -12.74 21.40
N ASN A 155 0.15 -13.46 22.26
CA ASN A 155 -0.15 -13.60 23.69
C ASN A 155 0.59 -12.59 24.57
N TYR A 156 1.32 -11.64 23.98
CA TYR A 156 2.03 -10.61 24.74
C TYR A 156 1.02 -9.68 25.42
N ASP A 157 1.24 -9.40 26.71
CA ASP A 157 0.38 -8.52 27.48
C ASP A 157 0.79 -7.05 27.26
N VAL A 158 0.06 -6.38 26.37
CA VAL A 158 0.23 -4.95 26.08
C VAL A 158 -0.53 -4.08 27.09
N ILE A 159 -1.45 -4.65 27.86
CA ILE A 159 -2.33 -3.87 28.74
C ILE A 159 -1.50 -3.20 29.84
N GLU A 160 -1.89 -1.98 30.21
CA GLU A 160 -1.19 -1.10 31.17
C GLU A 160 0.20 -0.59 30.73
N LYS A 161 0.72 -1.00 29.57
CA LYS A 161 1.98 -0.48 29.01
C LYS A 161 1.81 0.91 28.41
N THR A 162 2.92 1.58 28.12
CA THR A 162 2.96 2.90 27.45
C THR A 162 3.74 2.83 26.14
N ASP A 163 3.72 3.90 25.35
CA ASP A 163 4.51 3.97 24.11
C ASP A 163 6.01 3.83 24.35
N SER A 164 6.50 4.31 25.50
CA SER A 164 7.92 4.22 25.84
C SER A 164 8.39 2.78 26.08
N ASP A 165 7.47 1.86 26.35
CA ASP A 165 7.79 0.42 26.49
C ASP A 165 8.08 -0.24 25.13
N PHE A 166 7.62 0.37 24.02
CA PHE A 166 7.68 -0.24 22.69
C PHE A 166 8.42 0.59 21.65
N PHE A 167 8.30 1.91 21.70
CA PHE A 167 8.76 2.83 20.65
C PHE A 167 10.07 3.51 21.06
N PRO A 168 10.91 3.91 20.09
CA PRO A 168 12.03 4.81 20.35
C PRO A 168 11.59 6.08 21.07
N VAL A 169 12.41 6.60 21.98
CA VAL A 169 12.09 7.75 22.86
C VAL A 169 11.47 8.94 22.09
N ASN A 170 12.04 9.32 20.95
CA ASN A 170 11.53 10.42 20.15
C ASN A 170 10.15 10.11 19.53
N GLU A 171 9.94 8.89 19.04
CA GLU A 171 8.66 8.47 18.46
C GLU A 171 7.58 8.35 19.53
N ALA A 172 7.92 7.78 20.69
CA ALA A 172 7.04 7.70 21.85
C ALA A 172 6.57 9.09 22.29
N LYS A 173 7.50 10.05 22.44
CA LYS A 173 7.18 11.42 22.87
C LYS A 173 6.25 12.13 21.89
N ILE A 174 6.53 12.05 20.58
CA ILE A 174 5.68 12.65 19.55
C ILE A 174 4.27 12.03 19.57
N ASN A 175 4.19 10.71 19.74
CA ASN A 175 2.90 10.02 19.81
C ASN A 175 2.11 10.41 21.06
N GLU A 176 2.79 10.50 22.20
CA GLU A 176 2.20 10.92 23.48
C GLU A 176 1.69 12.36 23.45
N GLU A 177 2.43 13.29 22.85
CA GLU A 177 2.00 14.69 22.67
C GLU A 177 0.72 14.76 21.83
N MET A 178 0.65 13.99 20.74
CA MET A 178 -0.57 13.87 19.93
C MET A 178 -1.73 13.24 20.71
N ASP A 179 -1.47 12.26 21.57
CA ASP A 179 -2.50 11.65 22.41
C ASP A 179 -3.06 12.65 23.44
N LYS A 180 -2.18 13.44 24.08
CA LYS A 180 -2.56 14.49 25.02
C LYS A 180 -3.40 15.58 24.36
N ASP A 181 -3.04 15.98 23.14
CA ASP A 181 -3.82 16.95 22.36
C ASP A 181 -5.24 16.43 22.08
N VAL A 182 -5.39 15.16 21.66
CA VAL A 182 -6.72 14.56 21.43
C VAL A 182 -7.53 14.46 22.73
N LEU A 183 -6.92 14.02 23.84
CA LEU A 183 -7.61 13.91 25.13
C LEU A 183 -8.14 15.26 25.64
N SER A 184 -7.30 16.29 25.55
CA SER A 184 -7.60 17.64 26.06
C SER A 184 -8.55 18.42 25.16
N SER A 185 -8.42 18.29 23.84
CA SER A 185 -9.24 19.02 22.87
C SER A 185 -10.57 18.32 22.56
N GLY A 186 -10.64 17.00 22.75
CA GLY A 186 -11.76 16.17 22.30
C GLY A 186 -11.89 16.10 20.77
N LYS A 187 -10.86 16.52 20.02
CA LYS A 187 -10.86 16.53 18.55
C LYS A 187 -10.02 15.40 18.00
N SER A 188 -10.52 14.73 16.96
CA SER A 188 -9.79 13.67 16.28
C SER A 188 -8.61 14.22 15.47
N ILE A 189 -7.48 13.52 15.52
CA ILE A 189 -6.41 13.67 14.52
C ILE A 189 -6.69 12.64 13.43
N MET A 190 -7.00 13.09 12.22
CA MET A 190 -7.34 12.20 11.11
C MET A 190 -6.29 12.26 10.02
N ASN A 191 -6.02 11.10 9.44
CA ASN A 191 -5.23 10.94 8.21
C ASN A 191 -3.86 11.64 8.20
N LYS A 192 -3.17 11.66 9.34
CA LYS A 192 -1.85 12.31 9.44
C LYS A 192 -0.77 11.39 8.90
N GLU A 193 -0.06 11.80 7.86
CA GLU A 193 1.08 11.04 7.34
C GLU A 193 2.25 11.06 8.32
N CYS A 194 2.85 9.89 8.56
CA CYS A 194 4.04 9.72 9.40
C CYS A 194 4.82 8.47 8.97
N PHE A 195 5.97 8.21 9.62
CA PHE A 195 6.54 6.87 9.61
C PHE A 195 5.82 6.02 10.64
N ILE A 196 5.56 4.75 10.30
CA ILE A 196 4.97 3.83 11.28
C ILE A 196 6.00 3.62 12.41
N PRO A 197 5.60 3.73 13.69
CA PRO A 197 6.52 3.52 14.81
C PRO A 197 7.23 2.16 14.74
N CYS A 198 8.47 2.11 15.21
CA CYS A 198 9.33 0.92 15.19
C CYS A 198 9.69 0.39 13.79
N SER A 199 9.26 1.03 12.71
CA SER A 199 9.62 0.64 11.34
C SER A 199 11.03 1.07 10.93
N ARG A 200 11.79 1.76 11.79
CA ARG A 200 13.10 2.37 11.44
C ARG A 200 13.04 3.26 10.20
N LYS A 201 11.95 4.00 10.04
CA LYS A 201 11.64 4.85 8.87
C LYS A 201 11.55 4.10 7.52
N THR A 202 11.35 2.79 7.55
CA THR A 202 11.18 1.99 6.32
C THR A 202 9.72 1.93 5.87
N LYS A 203 8.76 2.13 6.78
CA LYS A 203 7.33 2.11 6.46
C LYS A 203 6.71 3.48 6.63
N GLN A 204 6.04 3.94 5.58
CA GLN A 204 5.22 5.14 5.61
C GLN A 204 3.79 4.75 5.94
N GLY A 205 3.18 5.48 6.87
CA GLY A 205 1.84 5.22 7.32
C GLY A 205 1.02 6.47 7.50
N ILE A 206 -0.27 6.26 7.66
CA ILE A 206 -1.23 7.27 8.05
C ILE A 206 -1.75 6.90 9.42
N ILE A 207 -1.62 7.80 10.39
CA ILE A 207 -2.18 7.63 11.74
C ILE A 207 -3.50 8.39 11.85
N SER A 208 -4.48 7.76 12.48
CA SER A 208 -5.68 8.43 12.98
C SER A 208 -5.90 8.11 14.45
N LYS A 209 -6.31 9.13 15.21
CA LYS A 209 -6.57 9.10 16.64
C LYS A 209 -7.93 9.71 16.90
N ILE A 210 -8.82 8.91 17.46
CA ILE A 210 -10.24 9.24 17.65
C ILE A 210 -10.52 9.22 19.15
N PRO A 211 -11.04 10.31 19.74
CA PRO A 211 -11.41 10.34 21.15
C PRO A 211 -12.59 9.39 21.39
N ILE A 212 -12.52 8.62 22.47
CA ILE A 212 -13.62 7.82 22.98
C ILE A 212 -14.29 8.66 24.06
N LEU A 213 -15.57 8.96 23.88
CA LEU A 213 -16.36 9.79 24.79
C LEU A 213 -17.20 8.91 25.71
N ASP A 214 -17.32 9.28 26.98
CA ASP A 214 -18.26 8.69 27.92
C ASP A 214 -19.69 9.22 27.70
N SER A 215 -20.64 8.76 28.52
CA SER A 215 -22.05 9.19 28.47
C SER A 215 -22.27 10.68 28.78
N GLU A 216 -21.29 11.34 29.40
CA GLU A 216 -21.33 12.76 29.75
C GLU A 216 -20.58 13.62 28.71
N GLY A 217 -20.03 13.01 27.65
CA GLY A 217 -19.30 13.67 26.59
C GLY A 217 -17.84 13.98 26.92
N LYS A 218 -17.31 13.43 28.02
CA LYS A 218 -15.91 13.57 28.42
C LYS A 218 -15.06 12.50 27.74
N THR A 219 -13.85 12.87 27.31
CA THR A 219 -12.92 11.92 26.70
C THR A 219 -12.40 10.92 27.73
N GLU A 220 -12.78 9.65 27.58
CA GLU A 220 -12.37 8.51 28.43
C GLU A 220 -11.22 7.70 27.82
N GLY A 221 -10.87 7.95 26.56
CA GLY A 221 -9.75 7.27 25.92
C GLY A 221 -9.53 7.70 24.49
N ILE A 222 -8.64 6.98 23.81
CA ILE A 222 -8.29 7.23 22.41
C ILE A 222 -8.24 5.90 21.67
N LEU A 223 -8.98 5.82 20.56
CA LEU A 223 -8.86 4.77 19.56
C LEU A 223 -7.84 5.23 18.51
N CYS A 224 -6.80 4.43 18.30
CA CYS A 224 -5.74 4.73 17.35
C CYS A 224 -5.60 3.61 16.33
N TYR A 225 -5.35 3.97 15.08
CA TYR A 225 -4.93 3.01 14.07
C TYR A 225 -3.90 3.59 13.10
N TYR A 226 -3.13 2.69 12.49
CA TYR A 226 -2.20 2.98 11.41
C TYR A 226 -2.65 2.29 10.12
N ILE A 227 -2.57 3.00 9.00
CA ILE A 227 -2.68 2.44 7.65
C ILE A 227 -1.29 2.48 7.02
N ASP A 228 -0.74 1.34 6.63
CA ASP A 228 0.50 1.27 5.87
C ASP A 228 0.25 1.72 4.42
N ILE A 229 0.93 2.78 4.00
CA ILE A 229 0.83 3.36 2.65
C ILE A 229 2.15 3.28 1.89
N THR A 230 3.10 2.45 2.37
CA THR A 230 4.45 2.36 1.81
C THR A 230 4.42 1.96 0.33
N GLU A 231 3.71 0.88 -0.01
CA GLU A 231 3.59 0.42 -1.40
C GLU A 231 2.92 1.47 -2.30
N ARG A 232 1.87 2.13 -1.79
CA ARG A 232 1.18 3.22 -2.51
C ARG A 232 2.14 4.38 -2.81
N LYS A 233 2.92 4.84 -1.83
CA LYS A 233 3.90 5.93 -1.99
C LYS A 233 5.04 5.55 -2.93
N LEU A 234 5.49 4.29 -2.90
CA LEU A 234 6.50 3.79 -3.84
C LEU A 234 5.97 3.75 -5.27
N ALA A 235 4.75 3.25 -5.47
CA ALA A 235 4.10 3.23 -6.78
C ALA A 235 3.87 4.65 -7.32
N GLU A 236 3.46 5.59 -6.47
CA GLU A 236 3.28 7.00 -6.82
C GLU A 236 4.59 7.63 -7.31
N LYS A 237 5.69 7.47 -6.55
CA LYS A 237 7.02 7.96 -6.94
C LYS A 237 7.52 7.34 -8.24
N LEU A 238 7.26 6.05 -8.46
CA LEU A 238 7.64 5.38 -9.71
C LEU A 238 6.87 5.96 -10.89
N ARG A 239 5.56 6.17 -10.72
CA ARG A 239 4.69 6.77 -11.74
C ARG A 239 5.13 8.20 -12.08
N GLU A 240 5.45 9.01 -11.07
CA GLU A 240 5.97 10.37 -11.28
C GLU A 240 7.27 10.37 -12.10
N LYS A 241 8.21 9.48 -11.79
CA LYS A 241 9.45 9.35 -12.57
C LYS A 241 9.18 8.96 -14.03
N GLN A 242 8.27 8.00 -14.24
CA GLN A 242 7.89 7.57 -15.59
C GLN A 242 7.21 8.69 -16.38
N GLN A 243 6.35 9.47 -15.73
CA GLN A 243 5.68 10.63 -16.34
C GLN A 243 6.69 11.67 -16.83
N ILE A 244 7.66 12.04 -15.99
CA ILE A 244 8.71 13.00 -16.32
C ILE A 244 9.55 12.52 -17.51
N GLU A 245 9.94 11.25 -17.50
CA GLU A 245 10.74 10.67 -18.59
C GLU A 245 9.96 10.60 -19.91
N LEU A 246 8.67 10.24 -19.85
CA LEU A 246 7.80 10.22 -21.03
C LEU A 246 7.61 11.63 -21.62
N GLU A 247 7.46 12.64 -20.77
CA GLU A 247 7.36 14.04 -21.20
C GLU A 247 8.65 14.53 -21.87
N ARG A 248 9.81 14.14 -21.33
CA ARG A 248 11.12 14.41 -21.94
C ARG A 248 11.22 13.79 -23.33
N GLN A 249 10.92 12.50 -23.46
CA GLN A 249 10.96 11.78 -24.74
C GLN A 249 10.00 12.38 -25.77
N ASN A 250 8.78 12.74 -25.35
CA ASN A 250 7.81 13.39 -26.23
C ASN A 250 8.32 14.75 -26.74
N LYS A 251 9.01 15.52 -25.90
CA LYS A 251 9.60 16.80 -26.32
C LYS A 251 10.72 16.58 -27.33
N GLU A 252 11.59 15.60 -27.11
CA GLU A 252 12.68 15.25 -28.03
C GLU A 252 12.15 14.78 -29.39
N ILE A 253 11.15 13.90 -29.39
CA ILE A 253 10.49 13.43 -30.62
C ILE A 253 9.86 14.61 -31.38
N LYS A 254 9.19 15.53 -30.68
CA LYS A 254 8.59 16.72 -31.32
C LYS A 254 9.65 17.60 -31.98
N THR A 255 10.77 17.88 -31.30
CA THR A 255 11.86 18.68 -31.87
C THR A 255 12.48 17.98 -33.07
N ALA A 256 12.82 16.69 -32.96
CA ALA A 256 13.38 15.91 -34.06
C ALA A 256 12.45 15.86 -35.27
N ASN A 257 11.14 15.68 -35.06
CA ASN A 257 10.16 15.71 -36.15
C ASN A 257 10.06 17.09 -36.81
N ALA A 258 10.15 18.18 -36.05
CA ALA A 258 10.16 19.53 -36.60
C ALA A 258 11.41 19.78 -37.46
N GLU A 259 12.58 19.33 -37.00
CA GLU A 259 13.84 19.41 -37.76
C GLU A 259 13.77 18.61 -39.07
N VAL A 260 13.28 17.37 -39.01
CA VAL A 260 13.10 16.52 -40.21
C VAL A 260 12.11 17.17 -41.19
N THR A 261 11.02 17.76 -40.67
CA THR A 261 10.03 18.45 -41.51
C THR A 261 10.63 19.68 -42.18
N ALA A 262 11.39 20.49 -41.44
CA ALA A 262 12.06 21.67 -41.98
C ALA A 262 13.11 21.28 -43.03
N ALA A 263 13.92 20.25 -42.78
CA ALA A 263 14.89 19.72 -43.73
C ALA A 263 14.22 19.21 -45.01
N ARG A 264 13.08 18.49 -44.87
CA ARG A 264 12.29 17.99 -46.00
C ARG A 264 11.70 19.12 -46.84
N SER A 265 11.19 20.18 -46.20
CA SER A 265 10.69 21.37 -46.91
C SER A 265 11.81 22.06 -47.68
N LYS A 266 12.95 22.29 -47.05
CA LYS A 266 14.12 22.90 -47.70
C LYS A 266 14.62 22.08 -48.88
N TYR A 267 14.67 20.75 -48.75
CA TYR A 267 14.99 19.87 -49.88
C TYR A 267 13.97 20.00 -51.01
N PHE A 268 12.67 20.04 -50.69
CA PHE A 268 11.63 20.23 -51.69
C PHE A 268 11.84 21.53 -52.46
N ASP A 269 12.08 22.65 -51.78
CA ASP A 269 12.27 23.95 -52.43
C ASP A 269 13.53 23.96 -53.32
N LEU A 270 14.67 23.49 -52.79
CA LEU A 270 15.94 23.49 -53.52
C LEU A 270 15.97 22.51 -54.69
N PHE A 271 15.29 21.36 -54.57
CA PHE A 271 15.29 20.33 -55.61
C PHE A 271 14.15 20.56 -56.61
N ASN A 272 12.89 20.62 -56.14
CA ASN A 272 11.70 20.64 -57.01
C ASN A 272 11.37 22.01 -57.58
N LEU A 273 11.66 23.10 -56.87
CA LEU A 273 11.40 24.47 -57.36
C LEU A 273 12.64 25.11 -58.01
N SER A 274 13.70 24.33 -58.22
CA SER A 274 14.90 24.80 -58.92
C SER A 274 14.58 25.21 -60.37
N PRO A 275 15.15 26.32 -60.87
CA PRO A 275 15.09 26.69 -62.28
C PRO A 275 16.01 25.82 -63.16
N VAL A 276 16.65 24.79 -62.60
CA VAL A 276 17.47 23.81 -63.30
C VAL A 276 16.81 22.44 -63.21
N GLY A 277 16.75 21.70 -64.32
CA GLY A 277 16.25 20.33 -64.33
C GLY A 277 17.26 19.39 -63.70
N TYR A 278 16.86 18.65 -62.67
CA TYR A 278 17.69 17.66 -62.00
C TYR A 278 17.14 16.26 -62.25
N LEU A 279 18.04 15.35 -62.67
CA LEU A 279 17.81 13.92 -62.64
C LEU A 279 18.93 13.28 -61.81
N ILE A 280 18.57 12.36 -60.93
CA ILE A 280 19.54 11.49 -60.27
C ILE A 280 19.40 10.13 -60.92
N ILE A 281 20.51 9.58 -61.41
CA ILE A 281 20.56 8.29 -62.08
C ILE A 281 21.55 7.34 -61.38
N ASP A 282 21.35 6.04 -61.53
CA ASP A 282 22.30 5.02 -61.08
C ASP A 282 23.38 4.70 -62.12
N GLU A 283 24.28 3.78 -61.79
CA GLU A 283 25.37 3.31 -62.67
C GLU A 283 24.84 2.63 -63.94
N ALA A 284 23.62 2.09 -63.90
CA ALA A 284 22.93 1.52 -65.06
C ALA A 284 22.18 2.58 -65.89
N ASN A 285 22.36 3.88 -65.57
CA ASN A 285 21.71 5.02 -66.19
C ASN A 285 20.19 5.08 -66.01
N LEU A 286 19.64 4.36 -65.01
CA LEU A 286 18.23 4.42 -64.67
C LEU A 286 17.95 5.66 -63.83
N ILE A 287 16.90 6.40 -64.20
CA ILE A 287 16.47 7.59 -63.45
C ILE A 287 15.86 7.14 -62.12
N LEU A 288 16.50 7.51 -61.02
CA LEU A 288 16.03 7.27 -59.65
C LEU A 288 15.16 8.42 -59.15
N GLU A 289 15.55 9.66 -59.46
CA GLU A 289 14.82 10.85 -59.06
C GLU A 289 14.81 11.89 -60.19
N ALA A 290 13.74 12.66 -60.27
CA ALA A 290 13.58 13.75 -61.22
C ALA A 290 12.85 14.91 -60.51
N ASN A 291 13.34 16.13 -60.68
CA ASN A 291 12.65 17.31 -60.18
C ASN A 291 11.54 17.76 -61.15
N LEU A 292 10.71 18.72 -60.70
CA LEU A 292 9.56 19.17 -61.49
C LEU A 292 9.97 19.79 -62.82
N LEU A 293 11.07 20.54 -62.86
CA LEU A 293 11.51 21.15 -64.11
C LEU A 293 11.99 20.11 -65.12
N ALA A 294 12.76 19.08 -64.71
CA ALA A 294 13.17 17.99 -65.60
C ALA A 294 11.96 17.22 -66.16
N SER A 295 10.95 16.97 -65.32
CA SER A 295 9.67 16.38 -65.72
C SER A 295 8.94 17.24 -66.75
N GLY A 296 8.90 18.57 -66.55
CA GLY A 296 8.31 19.52 -67.50
C GLY A 296 9.06 19.62 -68.83
N LEU A 297 10.40 19.72 -68.78
CA LEU A 297 11.27 19.79 -69.96
C LEU A 297 11.09 18.57 -70.87
N LEU A 298 11.04 17.37 -70.29
CA LEU A 298 10.81 16.12 -71.02
C LEU A 298 9.34 15.89 -71.38
N SER A 299 8.41 16.65 -70.77
CA SER A 299 6.96 16.49 -70.92
C SER A 299 6.45 15.10 -70.50
N TYR A 300 7.09 14.51 -69.49
CA TYR A 300 6.68 13.25 -68.87
C TYR A 300 6.35 13.47 -67.39
N PRO A 301 5.22 12.94 -66.88
CA PRO A 301 5.00 12.81 -65.44
C PRO A 301 6.18 12.09 -64.77
N ARG A 302 6.58 12.55 -63.58
CA ARG A 302 7.73 12.01 -62.83
C ARG A 302 7.70 10.48 -62.73
N ASP A 303 6.56 9.90 -62.39
CA ASP A 303 6.42 8.45 -62.20
C ASP A 303 6.70 7.63 -63.48
N LEU A 304 6.60 8.24 -64.67
CA LEU A 304 6.95 7.62 -65.94
C LEU A 304 8.42 7.79 -66.33
N LEU A 305 9.14 8.72 -65.69
CA LEU A 305 10.58 8.89 -65.83
C LEU A 305 11.34 7.93 -64.91
N ILE A 306 10.85 7.70 -63.70
CA ILE A 306 11.53 6.84 -62.72
C ILE A 306 11.70 5.42 -63.27
N ASN A 307 12.87 4.83 -63.02
CA ASN A 307 13.33 3.54 -63.50
C ASN A 307 13.39 3.41 -65.03
N LYS A 308 13.40 4.52 -65.78
CA LYS A 308 13.69 4.52 -67.22
C LYS A 308 15.14 4.90 -67.47
N PRO A 309 15.80 4.27 -68.45
CA PRO A 309 17.15 4.63 -68.82
C PRO A 309 17.17 6.02 -69.46
N LEU A 310 18.00 6.92 -68.95
CA LEU A 310 18.14 8.28 -69.47
C LEU A 310 18.42 8.32 -71.00
N PRO A 311 19.27 7.44 -71.57
CA PRO A 311 19.48 7.35 -73.03
C PRO A 311 18.22 7.24 -73.89
N ARG A 312 17.09 6.76 -73.33
CA ARG A 312 15.81 6.69 -74.04
C ARG A 312 15.28 8.07 -74.43
N PHE A 313 15.63 9.09 -73.67
CA PHE A 313 15.18 10.47 -73.87
C PHE A 313 16.18 11.32 -74.65
N LEU A 314 17.26 10.72 -75.17
CA LEU A 314 18.23 11.40 -76.05
C LEU A 314 17.91 11.10 -77.52
N LEU A 315 18.13 12.08 -78.38
CA LEU A 315 18.11 11.87 -79.84
C LEU A 315 19.25 10.89 -80.22
N GLN A 316 19.00 10.04 -81.23
CA GLN A 316 19.86 8.90 -81.56
C GLN A 316 21.35 9.26 -81.72
N GLU A 317 21.65 10.38 -82.36
CA GLU A 317 23.02 10.88 -82.63
C GLU A 317 23.79 11.29 -81.36
N TYR A 318 23.10 11.56 -80.23
CA TYR A 318 23.74 11.98 -78.97
C TYR A 318 23.90 10.85 -77.95
N LYS A 319 23.31 9.67 -78.19
CA LYS A 319 23.32 8.55 -77.22
C LYS A 319 24.74 8.06 -76.94
N GLU A 320 25.56 7.89 -77.98
CA GLU A 320 26.92 7.38 -77.84
C GLU A 320 27.83 8.37 -77.09
N ILE A 321 27.72 9.66 -77.43
CA ILE A 321 28.44 10.76 -76.76
C ILE A 321 28.11 10.77 -75.26
N TYR A 322 26.83 10.67 -74.90
CA TYR A 322 26.39 10.61 -73.51
C TYR A 322 26.91 9.37 -72.78
N LEU A 323 26.82 8.18 -73.38
CA LEU A 323 27.24 6.93 -72.74
C LEU A 323 28.76 6.92 -72.48
N LEU A 324 29.55 7.45 -73.41
CA LEU A 324 30.99 7.65 -73.21
C LEU A 324 31.27 8.60 -72.04
N ALA A 325 30.58 9.75 -71.99
CA ALA A 325 30.72 10.72 -70.90
C ALA A 325 30.31 10.14 -69.53
N SER A 326 29.18 9.42 -69.46
CA SER A 326 28.72 8.75 -68.23
C SER A 326 29.73 7.70 -67.75
N LYS A 327 30.29 6.90 -68.67
CA LYS A 327 31.32 5.90 -68.35
C LYS A 327 32.60 6.55 -67.83
N GLN A 328 33.11 7.58 -68.51
CA GLN A 328 34.30 8.32 -68.08
C GLN A 328 34.13 8.99 -66.72
N LEU A 329 32.94 9.50 -66.41
CA LEU A 329 32.61 10.05 -65.10
C LEU A 329 32.65 8.98 -64.01
N LEU A 330 32.12 7.78 -64.26
CA LEU A 330 32.11 6.69 -63.26
C LEU A 330 33.50 6.08 -63.03
N GLU A 331 34.30 5.95 -64.09
CA GLU A 331 35.65 5.38 -64.05
C GLU A 331 36.68 6.36 -63.49
N ASN A 332 36.70 7.60 -63.99
CA ASN A 332 37.80 8.54 -63.77
C ASN A 332 37.37 9.81 -63.02
N GLY A 333 36.07 9.97 -62.71
CA GLY A 333 35.55 11.15 -61.99
C GLY A 333 35.53 12.43 -62.82
N VAL A 334 35.70 12.34 -64.14
CA VAL A 334 35.76 13.51 -65.03
C VAL A 334 34.36 14.09 -65.21
N HIS A 335 34.15 15.32 -64.76
CA HIS A 335 32.92 16.08 -64.99
C HIS A 335 32.77 16.38 -66.49
N HIS A 336 31.57 16.14 -67.02
CA HIS A 336 31.26 16.41 -68.43
C HIS A 336 30.10 17.38 -68.55
N GLU A 337 30.29 18.40 -69.38
CA GLU A 337 29.24 19.33 -69.79
C GLU A 337 29.18 19.38 -71.31
N SER A 338 27.99 19.20 -71.88
CA SER A 338 27.81 19.14 -73.33
C SER A 338 26.43 19.61 -73.77
N LYS A 339 26.37 20.17 -74.98
CA LYS A 339 25.11 20.49 -75.65
C LYS A 339 24.55 19.25 -76.31
N ILE A 340 23.36 18.82 -75.89
CA ILE A 340 22.71 17.62 -76.41
C ILE A 340 21.24 17.87 -76.76
N LYS A 341 20.68 17.09 -77.69
CA LYS A 341 19.24 17.12 -77.96
C LYS A 341 18.49 16.04 -77.17
N LEU A 342 17.51 16.48 -76.38
CA LEU A 342 16.56 15.62 -75.67
C LEU A 342 15.25 15.49 -76.47
N LEU A 343 14.59 14.34 -76.31
CA LEU A 343 13.29 14.00 -76.88
C LEU A 343 12.19 14.20 -75.85
N LYS A 344 11.15 14.94 -76.23
CA LYS A 344 9.92 15.09 -75.46
C LYS A 344 8.98 13.91 -75.69
N LYS A 345 7.96 13.79 -74.84
CA LYS A 345 6.90 12.78 -74.98
C LYS A 345 6.14 12.85 -76.30
N ASP A 346 5.97 14.05 -76.87
CA ASP A 346 5.31 14.27 -78.16
C ASP A 346 6.19 13.92 -79.39
N GLY A 347 7.43 13.48 -79.18
CA GLY A 347 8.39 13.14 -80.23
C GLY A 347 9.22 14.31 -80.74
N THR A 348 8.94 15.55 -80.31
CA THR A 348 9.77 16.71 -80.65
C THR A 348 11.10 16.70 -79.89
N SER A 349 12.12 17.35 -80.45
CA SER A 349 13.43 17.47 -79.80
C SER A 349 13.79 18.91 -79.46
N PHE A 350 14.52 19.12 -78.37
CA PHE A 350 15.06 20.43 -77.99
C PHE A 350 16.52 20.32 -77.55
N LEU A 351 17.29 21.36 -77.83
CA LEU A 351 18.70 21.46 -77.45
C LEU A 351 18.81 21.99 -76.01
N ILE A 352 19.66 21.37 -75.19
CA ILE A 352 19.91 21.78 -73.80
C ILE A 352 21.37 21.58 -73.43
N ASN A 353 21.88 22.34 -72.44
CA ASN A 353 23.14 22.03 -71.82
C ASN A 353 22.90 20.96 -70.74
N MET A 354 23.61 19.84 -70.86
CA MET A 354 23.61 18.78 -69.86
C MET A 354 24.98 18.70 -69.19
N SER A 355 24.99 18.77 -67.85
CA SER A 355 26.18 18.46 -67.04
C SER A 355 25.97 17.19 -66.23
N LEU A 356 27.01 16.36 -66.17
CA LEU A 356 27.06 15.11 -65.41
C LEU A 356 28.07 15.24 -64.27
N THR A 357 27.58 15.08 -63.05
CA THR A 357 28.39 15.16 -61.82
C THR A 357 28.24 13.88 -61.02
N SER A 358 29.34 13.29 -60.57
CA SER A 358 29.29 12.09 -59.72
C SER A 358 28.87 12.47 -58.30
N MET A 359 28.06 11.64 -57.69
CA MET A 359 27.64 11.78 -56.30
C MET A 359 27.62 10.41 -55.61
N GLN A 360 27.72 10.39 -54.29
CA GLN A 360 27.64 9.15 -53.50
C GLN A 360 26.52 9.26 -52.48
N ARG A 361 25.74 8.19 -52.32
CA ARG A 361 24.71 8.09 -51.29
C ARG A 361 25.01 6.85 -50.43
N ASN A 362 25.26 7.07 -49.14
CA ASN A 362 25.51 6.04 -48.13
C ASN A 362 26.54 4.96 -48.54
N ASN A 363 27.79 5.36 -48.79
CA ASN A 363 29.00 4.53 -48.92
C ASN A 363 29.01 3.33 -49.92
N GLU A 364 27.94 3.00 -50.63
CA GLU A 364 27.91 1.75 -51.44
C GLU A 364 27.49 1.89 -52.92
N LYS A 365 26.88 2.99 -53.35
CA LYS A 365 26.49 3.18 -54.78
C LYS A 365 26.94 4.53 -55.33
N LYS A 366 27.64 4.52 -56.48
CA LYS A 366 27.89 5.74 -57.24
C LYS A 366 26.59 6.12 -57.95
N LEU A 367 26.20 7.38 -57.81
CA LEU A 367 25.08 7.97 -58.52
C LEU A 367 25.61 9.10 -59.39
N ILE A 368 24.84 9.48 -60.41
CA ILE A 368 25.17 10.63 -61.26
C ILE A 368 24.03 11.64 -61.11
N LEU A 369 24.39 12.86 -60.73
CA LEU A 369 23.53 14.02 -60.83
C LEU A 369 23.64 14.58 -62.26
N VAL A 370 22.53 14.57 -62.95
CA VAL A 370 22.37 15.17 -64.27
C VAL A 370 21.66 16.50 -64.11
N THR A 371 22.29 17.57 -64.59
CA THR A 371 21.77 18.93 -64.56
C THR A 371 21.42 19.39 -65.97
N LEU A 372 20.25 20.01 -66.12
CA LEU A 372 19.65 20.43 -67.39
C LEU A 372 19.30 21.92 -67.30
N PHE A 373 20.04 22.79 -67.99
CA PHE A 373 19.87 24.26 -67.92
C PHE A 373 20.06 24.97 -69.26
#